data_AF-A0A497SM39-F1
#
_entry.id   AF-A0A497SM39-F1
#
_cell.length_a   1.000
_cell.length_b   1.000
_cell.length_c   1.000
_cell.angle_alpha   90.00
_cell.angle_beta   90.00
_cell.angle_gamma   90.00
#
_symmetry.space_group_name_H-M   'P 1'
#
loop_
_entity.id
_entity.type
_entity.pdbx_description
1 polymer ?
#
loop_
_entity_poly.entity_id
_entity_poly.type
_entity_poly.pdbx_seq_one_letter_code
_entity_poly.pdbx_strand_id
1 'polypeptide(L)'
;DIIIVEGRADVVNLLKFGIRNTIAIEGTSIPPAISNIVKEKVATLFVDGDRGGQLISKELLQKAPGIDFIASAPEGKEVEELTKKEVFKALRDKSPADQFMSRISKDSTRSSGSSRYKPRDSRDRRERPSGRYGRRDSRRSSSRDERPPRATVKQKESFKKTLDSLVGTRAACILDENGEVLGKVPVTELESTVKTLDNPHAIVLDGKVDSNLNYVAKKKGVKYLVGTDKEEIRTSVCIMDKNDLGK
;
A
#
# COMPACT_ATOMS: atom_id res chain seq x y z
N ASP A 1 1.86 -11.83 8.11
CA ASP A 1 2.84 -10.89 7.52
C ASP A 1 4.25 -11.43 7.59
N ILE A 2 5.10 -11.03 6.66
CA ILE A 2 6.56 -11.25 6.71
C ILE A 2 7.30 -9.93 6.53
N ILE A 3 8.45 -9.81 7.18
CA ILE A 3 9.36 -8.67 7.04
C ILE A 3 10.60 -9.15 6.32
N ILE A 4 10.99 -8.42 5.29
CA ILE A 4 12.16 -8.70 4.48
C ILE A 4 13.19 -7.61 4.79
N VAL A 5 14.42 -7.99 5.09
CA VAL A 5 15.54 -7.07 5.39
C VAL A 5 16.74 -7.39 4.49
N GLU A 6 17.70 -6.49 4.42
CA GLU A 6 18.92 -6.68 3.62
C GLU A 6 19.92 -7.61 4.36
N GLY A 7 20.19 -7.33 5.62
CA GLY A 7 21.27 -7.96 6.37
C GLY A 7 20.82 -8.98 7.41
N ARG A 8 21.73 -9.89 7.78
CA ARG A 8 21.56 -10.75 8.96
C ARG A 8 21.55 -9.96 10.27
N ALA A 9 22.27 -8.85 10.34
CA ALA A 9 22.33 -8.01 11.53
C ALA A 9 20.95 -7.36 11.82
N ASP A 10 20.24 -6.95 10.78
CA ASP A 10 18.85 -6.51 10.87
C ASP A 10 17.95 -7.59 11.46
N VAL A 11 18.08 -8.83 10.98
CA VAL A 11 17.32 -9.97 11.52
C VAL A 11 17.60 -10.13 13.00
N VAL A 12 18.87 -10.08 13.40
CA VAL A 12 19.26 -10.18 14.82
C VAL A 12 18.63 -9.04 15.63
N ASN A 13 18.62 -7.81 15.12
CA ASN A 13 18.01 -6.68 15.82
C ASN A 13 16.48 -6.85 15.97
N LEU A 14 15.79 -7.23 14.90
CA LEU A 14 14.35 -7.47 14.93
C LEU A 14 13.96 -8.64 15.84
N LEU A 15 14.75 -9.72 15.85
CA LEU A 15 14.56 -10.85 16.76
C LEU A 15 14.70 -10.45 18.23
N LYS A 16 15.68 -9.60 18.58
CA LYS A 16 15.83 -9.04 19.94
C LYS A 16 14.55 -8.34 20.41
N PHE A 17 13.78 -7.76 19.49
CA PHE A 17 12.51 -7.08 19.80
C PHE A 17 11.27 -7.97 19.72
N GLY A 18 11.44 -9.27 19.47
CA GLY A 18 10.36 -10.27 19.41
C GLY A 18 9.72 -10.41 18.03
N ILE A 19 10.29 -9.81 16.99
CA ILE A 19 9.80 -9.91 15.61
C ILE A 19 10.46 -11.13 14.98
N ARG A 20 9.70 -12.22 14.89
CA ARG A 20 10.21 -13.55 14.48
C ARG A 20 9.95 -13.89 13.01
N ASN A 21 9.14 -13.09 12.34
CA ASN A 21 8.71 -13.26 10.96
C ASN A 21 9.59 -12.49 9.98
N THR A 22 10.91 -12.47 10.21
CA THR A 22 11.89 -11.71 9.42
C THR A 22 12.73 -12.65 8.55
N ILE A 23 13.01 -12.22 7.30
CA ILE A 23 13.85 -12.93 6.33
C ILE A 23 14.90 -11.95 5.79
N ALA A 24 16.18 -12.30 5.85
CA ALA A 24 17.24 -11.53 5.18
C ALA A 24 17.38 -11.93 3.70
N ILE A 25 17.61 -10.94 2.86
CA ILE A 25 18.03 -11.11 1.46
C ILE A 25 19.45 -10.60 1.39
N GLU A 26 20.43 -11.48 1.62
CA GLU A 26 21.86 -11.15 1.63
C GLU A 26 22.33 -10.65 0.24
N GLY A 27 22.08 -9.38 -0.06
CA GLY A 27 22.34 -8.73 -1.35
C GLY A 27 21.08 -8.41 -2.16
N THR A 28 21.25 -8.21 -3.47
CA THR A 28 20.16 -7.69 -4.35
C THR A 28 19.43 -8.78 -5.15
N SER A 29 19.71 -10.05 -4.89
CA SER A 29 19.09 -11.19 -5.56
C SER A 29 18.04 -11.83 -4.66
N ILE A 30 16.83 -12.03 -5.17
CA ILE A 30 15.70 -12.56 -4.39
C ILE A 30 15.57 -14.06 -4.68
N PRO A 31 15.81 -14.94 -3.69
CA PRO A 31 15.65 -16.37 -3.87
C PRO A 31 14.23 -16.76 -4.28
N PRO A 32 14.03 -17.80 -5.12
CA PRO A 32 12.71 -18.26 -5.54
C PRO A 32 11.76 -18.61 -4.38
N ALA A 33 12.31 -19.10 -3.27
CA ALA A 33 11.55 -19.37 -2.05
C ALA A 33 10.86 -18.10 -1.52
N ILE A 34 11.57 -16.97 -1.50
CA ILE A 34 11.01 -15.69 -1.08
C ILE A 34 9.95 -15.22 -2.07
N SER A 35 10.20 -15.37 -3.37
CA SER A 35 9.23 -15.02 -4.42
C SER A 35 7.90 -15.76 -4.30
N ASN A 36 7.89 -16.98 -3.77
CA ASN A 36 6.64 -17.71 -3.50
C ASN A 36 5.96 -17.21 -2.23
N ILE A 37 6.72 -16.99 -1.15
CA ILE A 37 6.16 -16.51 0.13
C ILE A 37 5.49 -15.13 -0.05
N VAL A 38 6.09 -14.23 -0.83
CA VAL A 38 5.52 -12.89 -1.07
C VAL A 38 4.22 -12.92 -1.89
N LYS A 39 3.85 -14.04 -2.52
CA LYS A 39 2.55 -14.17 -3.19
C LYS A 39 1.43 -14.50 -2.20
N GLU A 40 1.76 -15.31 -1.20
CA GLU A 40 0.80 -15.83 -0.23
C GLU A 40 0.66 -14.93 0.99
N LYS A 41 1.75 -14.32 1.45
CA LYS A 41 1.78 -13.49 2.66
C LYS A 41 1.96 -12.02 2.31
N VAL A 42 1.38 -11.16 3.15
CA VAL A 42 1.67 -9.73 3.08
C VAL A 42 3.14 -9.51 3.41
N ALA A 43 3.86 -8.87 2.49
CA ALA A 43 5.30 -8.71 2.57
C ALA A 43 5.68 -7.24 2.70
N THR A 44 6.47 -6.94 3.73
CA THR A 44 7.03 -5.60 3.97
C THR A 44 8.54 -5.66 3.81
N LEU A 45 9.11 -4.89 2.88
CA LEU A 45 10.55 -4.66 2.80
C LEU A 45 10.94 -3.58 3.81
N PHE A 46 11.86 -3.86 4.71
CA PHE A 46 12.38 -2.91 5.68
C PHE A 46 13.84 -2.61 5.35
N VAL A 47 14.10 -1.35 4.98
CA VAL A 47 15.43 -0.89 4.53
C VAL A 47 15.98 0.24 5.39
N ASP A 48 17.28 0.45 5.25
CA ASP A 48 17.99 1.56 5.86
C ASP A 48 17.48 2.92 5.37
N GLY A 49 17.68 3.93 6.21
CA GLY A 49 17.23 5.30 6.00
C GLY A 49 18.22 6.15 5.24
N ASP A 50 19.18 5.54 4.54
CA ASP A 50 20.24 6.21 3.82
C ASP A 50 20.01 6.17 2.30
N ARG A 51 20.97 6.68 1.53
CA ARG A 51 20.87 6.68 0.06
C ARG A 51 21.09 5.27 -0.52
N GLY A 52 21.92 4.45 0.13
CA GLY A 52 22.17 3.06 -0.28
C GLY A 52 20.88 2.23 -0.21
N GLY A 53 20.21 2.24 0.93
CA GLY A 53 18.95 1.54 1.18
C GLY A 53 17.83 1.97 0.24
N GLN A 54 17.78 3.24 -0.18
CA GLN A 54 16.82 3.70 -1.20
C GLN A 54 17.09 3.12 -2.60
N LEU A 55 18.36 2.96 -2.99
CA LEU A 55 18.70 2.36 -4.28
C LEU A 55 18.44 0.85 -4.27
N ILE A 56 18.82 0.18 -3.19
CA ILE A 56 18.63 -1.26 -3.00
C ILE A 56 17.14 -1.60 -2.96
N SER A 57 16.34 -0.85 -2.20
CA SER A 57 14.89 -1.05 -2.17
C SER A 57 14.25 -0.90 -3.55
N LYS A 58 14.67 0.08 -4.35
CA LYS A 58 14.18 0.24 -5.73
C LYS A 58 14.49 -0.99 -6.58
N GLU A 59 15.72 -1.51 -6.52
CA GLU A 59 16.12 -2.71 -7.26
C GLU A 59 15.34 -3.96 -6.81
N LEU A 60 15.21 -4.16 -5.50
CA LEU A 60 14.46 -5.29 -4.92
C LEU A 60 12.98 -5.25 -5.29
N LEU A 61 12.34 -4.08 -5.21
CA LEU A 61 10.93 -3.90 -5.58
C LEU A 61 10.69 -4.15 -7.08
N GLN A 62 11.66 -3.81 -7.95
CA GLN A 62 11.58 -4.13 -9.38
C GLN A 62 11.68 -5.64 -9.64
N LYS A 63 12.53 -6.34 -8.88
CA LYS A 63 12.73 -7.80 -9.03
C LYS A 63 11.63 -8.62 -8.36
N ALA A 64 11.00 -8.12 -7.29
CA ALA A 64 9.90 -8.79 -6.59
C ALA A 64 8.63 -7.92 -6.52
N PRO A 65 7.78 -7.96 -7.55
CA PRO A 65 6.49 -7.24 -7.56
C PRO A 65 5.48 -7.77 -6.52
N GLY A 66 5.81 -8.85 -5.79
CA GLY A 66 4.97 -9.39 -4.71
C GLY A 66 5.11 -8.68 -3.38
N ILE A 67 6.08 -7.77 -3.22
CA ILE A 67 6.25 -6.96 -2.01
C ILE A 67 5.16 -5.88 -1.98
N ASP A 68 4.39 -5.81 -0.89
CA ASP A 68 3.23 -4.92 -0.78
C ASP A 68 3.60 -3.59 -0.15
N PHE A 69 4.49 -3.61 0.84
CA PHE A 69 4.83 -2.46 1.65
C PHE A 69 6.35 -2.27 1.73
N ILE A 70 6.74 -1.02 1.99
CA ILE A 70 8.09 -0.65 2.38
C ILE A 70 8.05 0.14 3.69
N ALA A 71 8.89 -0.26 4.63
CA ALA A 71 9.26 0.50 5.80
C ALA A 71 10.70 0.99 5.61
N SER A 72 10.98 2.21 6.06
CA SER A 72 12.32 2.78 6.02
C SER A 72 12.73 3.19 7.41
N ALA A 73 13.99 2.93 7.76
CA ALA A 73 14.57 3.47 8.97
C ALA A 73 14.58 5.01 8.90
N PRO A 74 14.66 5.71 10.05
CA PRO A 74 14.86 7.16 10.08
C PRO A 74 16.08 7.57 9.26
N GLU A 75 16.06 8.80 8.73
CA GLU A 75 17.12 9.31 7.86
C GLU A 75 18.51 9.14 8.48
N GLY A 76 19.42 8.52 7.71
CA GLY A 76 20.80 8.27 8.12
C GLY A 76 20.99 7.18 9.19
N LYS A 77 19.94 6.39 9.50
CA LYS A 77 20.05 5.24 10.40
C LYS A 77 19.94 3.91 9.65
N GLU A 78 20.67 2.94 10.16
CA GLU A 78 20.60 1.55 9.72
C GLU A 78 19.61 0.76 10.58
N VAL A 79 18.97 -0.26 10.00
CA VAL A 79 17.98 -1.10 10.68
C VAL A 79 18.61 -1.84 11.87
N GLU A 80 19.87 -2.25 11.76
CA GLU A 80 20.61 -2.91 12.84
C GLU A 80 20.82 -2.03 14.10
N GLU A 81 20.79 -0.71 13.96
CA GLU A 81 21.02 0.24 15.05
C GLU A 81 19.73 0.77 15.70
N LEU A 82 18.56 0.44 15.14
CA LEU A 82 17.31 0.99 15.61
C LEU A 82 16.92 0.49 17.00
N THR A 83 16.35 1.40 17.80
CA THR A 83 15.70 1.04 19.06
C THR A 83 14.37 0.32 18.80
N LYS A 84 13.88 -0.43 19.79
CA LYS A 84 12.56 -1.08 19.74
C LYS A 84 11.45 -0.12 19.30
N LYS A 85 11.43 1.10 19.87
CA LYS A 85 10.39 2.10 19.55
C LYS A 85 10.47 2.56 18.10
N GLU A 86 11.68 2.77 17.57
CA GLU A 86 11.88 3.19 16.18
C GLU A 86 11.48 2.10 15.20
N VAL A 87 11.84 0.84 15.46
CA VAL A 87 11.42 -0.32 14.65
C VAL A 87 9.90 -0.39 14.55
N PHE A 88 9.18 -0.38 15.68
CA PHE A 88 7.72 -0.49 15.66
C PHE A 88 7.05 0.75 15.06
N LYS A 89 7.66 1.93 15.17
CA LYS A 89 7.19 3.14 14.50
C LYS A 89 7.34 3.01 12.98
N ALA A 90 8.52 2.64 12.50
CA ALA A 90 8.80 2.48 11.07
C ALA A 90 7.88 1.43 10.41
N LEU A 91 7.65 0.30 11.08
CA LEU A 91 6.75 -0.75 10.59
C LEU A 91 5.27 -0.32 10.60
N ARG A 92 4.86 0.52 11.54
CA ARG A 92 3.49 1.08 11.57
C ARG A 92 3.30 2.12 10.46
N ASP A 93 4.33 2.93 10.23
CA ASP A 93 4.34 4.01 9.23
C ASP A 93 4.73 3.49 7.83
N LYS A 94 4.74 2.15 7.63
CA LYS A 94 5.02 1.50 6.34
C LYS A 94 4.12 2.06 5.25
N SER A 95 4.65 2.19 4.03
CA SER A 95 3.94 2.73 2.88
C SER A 95 3.81 1.70 1.76
N PRO A 96 2.76 1.77 0.91
CA PRO A 96 2.64 0.88 -0.24
C PRO A 96 3.85 0.98 -1.19
N ALA A 97 4.36 -0.16 -1.63
CA ALA A 97 5.54 -0.24 -2.49
C ALA A 97 5.38 0.54 -3.81
N ASP A 98 4.19 0.49 -4.42
CA ASP A 98 3.88 1.23 -5.65
C ASP A 98 3.95 2.75 -5.46
N GLN A 99 3.53 3.21 -4.28
CA GLN A 99 3.57 4.63 -3.93
C GLN A 99 5.02 5.09 -3.76
N PHE A 100 5.85 4.28 -3.12
CA PHE A 100 7.28 4.55 -2.95
C PHE A 100 8.01 4.60 -4.30
N MET A 101 7.81 3.60 -5.16
CA MET A 101 8.39 3.56 -6.51
C MET A 101 8.01 4.80 -7.35
N SER A 102 6.76 5.25 -7.22
CA SER A 102 6.26 6.46 -7.87
C SER A 102 6.93 7.74 -7.35
N ARG A 103 7.30 7.80 -6.05
CA ARG A 103 8.00 8.95 -5.44
C ARG A 103 9.44 9.04 -5.96
N ILE A 104 10.21 7.95 -5.89
CA ILE A 104 11.61 7.91 -6.35
C ILE A 104 11.74 8.28 -7.84
N SER A 105 10.82 7.79 -8.66
CA SER A 105 10.83 8.06 -10.10
C SER A 105 10.62 9.55 -10.39
N LYS A 106 9.78 10.25 -9.61
CA LYS A 106 9.54 11.70 -9.76
C LYS A 106 10.76 12.52 -9.35
N ASP A 107 11.42 12.16 -8.25
CA ASP A 107 12.61 12.89 -7.79
C ASP A 107 13.77 12.75 -8.78
N SER A 108 13.97 11.56 -9.35
CA SER A 108 14.96 11.34 -10.42
C SER A 108 14.77 12.30 -11.61
N THR A 109 13.53 12.56 -12.03
CA THR A 109 13.24 13.48 -13.14
C THR A 109 13.43 14.96 -12.78
N ARG A 110 13.27 15.33 -11.50
CA ARG A 110 13.48 16.70 -11.01
C ARG A 110 14.97 17.02 -10.91
N SER A 111 15.80 16.06 -10.50
CA SER A 111 17.25 16.22 -10.40
C SER A 111 17.95 16.34 -11.76
N SER A 112 17.39 15.75 -12.83
CA SER A 112 17.93 15.88 -14.20
C SER A 112 17.55 17.19 -14.92
N GLY A 113 16.71 18.05 -14.30
CA GLY A 113 16.15 19.24 -14.93
C GLY A 113 16.91 20.56 -14.69
N SER A 114 17.94 20.59 -13.83
CA SER A 114 18.58 21.85 -13.38
C SER A 114 19.89 22.22 -14.08
N SER A 115 20.23 21.63 -15.23
CA SER A 115 21.32 22.12 -16.08
C SER A 115 20.89 22.16 -17.54
N ARG A 116 20.08 23.16 -17.87
CA ARG A 116 19.98 23.66 -19.25
C ARG A 116 20.19 25.16 -19.21
N TYR A 117 21.46 25.55 -19.07
CA TYR A 117 21.94 26.88 -19.42
C TYR A 117 21.47 27.18 -20.85
N LYS A 118 20.42 27.99 -20.99
CA LYS A 118 20.02 28.53 -22.29
C LYS A 118 20.98 29.68 -22.59
N PRO A 119 21.74 29.65 -23.70
CA PRO A 119 22.40 30.86 -24.18
C PRO A 119 21.32 31.91 -24.45
N ARG A 120 21.41 33.06 -23.77
CA ARG A 120 20.65 34.25 -24.14
C ARG A 120 21.25 34.76 -25.44
N ASP A 121 20.68 34.34 -26.57
CA ASP A 121 20.86 35.09 -27.80
C ASP A 121 19.68 36.04 -27.98
N SER A 122 20.04 37.30 -28.12
CA SER A 122 19.11 38.42 -28.23
C SER A 122 19.16 38.88 -29.67
N ARG A 123 18.06 38.74 -30.41
CA ARG A 123 17.49 39.76 -31.29
C ARG A 123 16.41 39.19 -32.23
N ASP A 124 15.40 40.04 -32.37
CA ASP A 124 14.60 40.32 -33.55
C ASP A 124 13.27 39.57 -33.83
N ARG A 125 12.22 40.38 -33.69
CA ARG A 125 11.10 40.64 -34.61
C ARG A 125 10.20 39.50 -35.14
N ARG A 126 8.92 39.76 -34.81
CA ARG A 126 7.72 39.82 -35.68
C ARG A 126 6.90 38.55 -35.94
N GLU A 127 5.60 38.78 -35.71
CA GLU A 127 4.43 38.32 -36.46
C GLU A 127 4.00 36.84 -36.38
N ARG A 128 2.81 36.67 -35.80
CA ARG A 128 1.85 35.55 -36.01
C ARG A 128 1.46 35.47 -37.51
N PRO A 129 0.88 34.38 -38.08
CA PRO A 129 -0.05 33.45 -37.42
C PRO A 129 -0.09 31.97 -37.89
N SER A 130 -0.98 31.20 -37.23
CA SER A 130 -1.70 29.99 -37.66
C SER A 130 -0.92 28.74 -38.07
N GLY A 131 -1.06 27.68 -37.25
CA GLY A 131 -0.59 26.33 -37.55
C GLY A 131 -1.36 25.29 -36.74
N ARG A 132 -2.55 24.97 -37.25
CA ARG A 132 -3.44 23.89 -36.82
C ARG A 132 -2.74 22.53 -36.97
N TYR A 133 -2.19 21.98 -35.89
CA TYR A 133 -1.97 20.53 -35.78
C TYR A 133 -2.45 20.07 -34.41
N GLY A 134 -3.54 19.31 -34.43
CA GLY A 134 -4.13 18.69 -33.25
C GLY A 134 -3.16 17.74 -32.58
N ARG A 135 -2.65 18.13 -31.41
CA ARG A 135 -2.30 17.15 -30.39
C ARG A 135 -3.58 16.69 -29.73
N ARG A 136 -4.11 15.60 -30.29
CA ARG A 136 -5.11 14.75 -29.68
C ARG A 136 -4.67 14.49 -28.24
N ASP A 137 -5.43 15.09 -27.34
CA ASP A 137 -5.26 15.04 -25.90
C ASP A 137 -5.61 13.62 -25.41
N SER A 138 -4.74 12.65 -25.72
CA SER A 138 -4.90 11.24 -25.33
C SER A 138 -4.54 10.99 -23.87
N ARG A 139 -4.33 12.04 -23.06
CA ARG A 139 -4.09 11.94 -21.62
C ARG A 139 -5.34 12.15 -20.76
N ARG A 140 -6.51 12.27 -21.38
CA ARG A 140 -7.79 12.50 -20.68
C ARG A 140 -8.65 11.25 -20.45
N SER A 141 -8.16 10.05 -20.77
CA SER A 141 -8.94 8.80 -20.60
C SER A 141 -8.71 8.05 -19.28
N SER A 142 -7.73 8.41 -18.44
CA SER A 142 -7.44 7.63 -17.22
C SER A 142 -7.98 8.21 -15.91
N SER A 143 -8.82 9.26 -15.96
CA SER A 143 -9.38 9.89 -14.76
C SER A 143 -10.92 9.89 -14.73
N ARG A 144 -11.57 9.12 -15.61
CA ARG A 144 -13.04 9.09 -15.74
C ARG A 144 -13.76 8.02 -14.94
N ASP A 145 -13.07 7.08 -14.34
CA ASP A 145 -13.61 6.15 -13.34
C ASP A 145 -12.62 6.19 -12.17
N GLU A 146 -13.01 6.40 -10.92
CA GLU A 146 -13.69 5.42 -10.09
C GLU A 146 -14.40 6.18 -8.94
N ARG A 147 -15.68 6.50 -9.08
CA ARG A 147 -16.48 6.81 -7.88
C ARG A 147 -16.68 5.49 -7.13
N PRO A 148 -16.56 5.47 -5.80
CA PRO A 148 -16.80 4.24 -5.05
C PRO A 148 -18.22 3.74 -5.32
N PRO A 149 -18.41 2.41 -5.41
CA PRO A 149 -19.71 1.82 -5.66
C PRO A 149 -20.68 2.25 -4.57
N ARG A 150 -21.93 2.57 -4.93
CA ARG A 150 -22.97 2.85 -3.94
C ARG A 150 -23.51 1.52 -3.43
N ALA A 151 -23.46 1.31 -2.11
CA ALA A 151 -24.14 0.18 -1.50
C ALA A 151 -25.66 0.37 -1.58
N THR A 152 -26.36 -0.71 -1.89
CA THR A 152 -27.83 -0.78 -1.82
C THR A 152 -28.29 -0.79 -0.36
N VAL A 153 -29.56 -0.46 -0.12
CA VAL A 153 -30.15 -0.45 1.23
C VAL A 153 -30.03 -1.82 1.91
N LYS A 154 -30.33 -2.90 1.18
CA LYS A 154 -30.21 -4.28 1.69
C LYS A 154 -28.77 -4.64 2.08
N GLN A 155 -27.78 -4.21 1.31
CA GLN A 155 -26.37 -4.45 1.65
C GLN A 155 -25.97 -3.71 2.92
N LYS A 156 -26.40 -2.45 3.08
CA LYS A 156 -26.13 -1.68 4.30
C LYS A 156 -26.73 -2.34 5.55
N GLU A 157 -27.95 -2.86 5.46
CA GLU A 157 -28.59 -3.59 6.56
C GLU A 157 -27.82 -4.87 6.91
N SER A 158 -27.38 -5.63 5.89
CA SER A 158 -26.56 -6.84 6.09
C SER A 158 -25.22 -6.52 6.75
N PHE A 159 -24.53 -5.48 6.29
CA PHE A 159 -23.26 -5.02 6.86
C PHE A 159 -23.43 -4.56 8.30
N LYS A 160 -24.51 -3.82 8.61
CA LYS A 160 -24.83 -3.39 9.97
C LYS A 160 -25.04 -4.57 10.91
N LYS A 161 -25.88 -5.53 10.52
CA LYS A 161 -26.12 -6.74 11.32
C LYS A 161 -24.83 -7.52 11.57
N THR A 162 -24.00 -7.63 10.54
CA THR A 162 -22.69 -8.31 10.65
C THR A 162 -21.76 -7.56 11.59
N LEU A 163 -21.67 -6.23 11.45
CA LEU A 163 -20.81 -5.37 12.28
C LEU A 163 -21.22 -5.46 13.75
N ASP A 164 -22.51 -5.32 14.06
CA ASP A 164 -23.01 -5.39 15.44
C ASP A 164 -22.71 -6.74 16.10
N SER A 165 -22.73 -7.84 15.32
CA SER A 165 -22.35 -9.18 15.82
C SER A 165 -20.84 -9.36 16.07
N LEU A 166 -20.00 -8.48 15.52
CA LEU A 166 -18.55 -8.53 15.63
C LEU A 166 -18.03 -7.59 16.73
N VAL A 167 -18.77 -6.56 17.12
CA VAL A 167 -18.33 -5.58 18.12
C VAL A 167 -17.90 -6.27 19.41
N GLY A 168 -16.67 -5.99 19.85
CA GLY A 168 -16.06 -6.53 21.06
C GLY A 168 -15.28 -7.83 20.84
N THR A 169 -15.28 -8.39 19.63
CA THR A 169 -14.58 -9.65 19.32
C THR A 169 -13.21 -9.43 18.67
N ARG A 170 -12.91 -8.23 18.16
CA ARG A 170 -11.72 -7.93 17.34
C ARG A 170 -11.56 -8.86 16.15
N ALA A 171 -12.67 -9.35 15.61
CA ALA A 171 -12.72 -10.19 14.44
C ALA A 171 -13.23 -9.42 13.21
N ALA A 172 -12.94 -9.98 12.05
CA ALA A 172 -13.40 -9.54 10.76
C ALA A 172 -14.14 -10.68 10.05
N CYS A 173 -15.14 -10.31 9.27
CA CYS A 173 -15.94 -11.19 8.45
C CYS A 173 -15.74 -10.79 6.98
N ILE A 174 -15.42 -11.76 6.16
CA ILE A 174 -15.18 -11.59 4.72
C ILE A 174 -16.37 -12.18 3.99
N LEU A 175 -16.93 -11.41 3.04
CA LEU A 175 -18.16 -11.73 2.34
C LEU A 175 -17.94 -11.82 0.82
N ASP A 176 -18.70 -12.69 0.18
CA ASP A 176 -18.77 -12.82 -1.28
C ASP A 176 -19.70 -11.78 -1.93
N GLU A 177 -19.91 -11.86 -3.24
CA GLU A 177 -20.80 -10.95 -3.97
C GLU A 177 -22.29 -11.09 -3.58
N ASN A 178 -22.68 -12.26 -3.07
CA ASN A 178 -24.04 -12.55 -2.63
C ASN A 178 -24.29 -12.12 -1.17
N GLY A 179 -23.24 -11.77 -0.43
CA GLY A 179 -23.30 -11.43 0.99
C GLY A 179 -23.19 -12.64 1.92
N GLU A 180 -22.77 -13.79 1.39
CA GLU A 180 -22.46 -14.98 2.18
C GLU A 180 -21.08 -14.89 2.82
N VAL A 181 -20.90 -15.53 3.97
CA VAL A 181 -19.64 -15.49 4.72
C VAL A 181 -18.63 -16.46 4.12
N LEU A 182 -17.58 -15.90 3.52
CA LEU A 182 -16.41 -16.67 3.07
C LEU A 182 -15.52 -17.10 4.25
N GLY A 183 -15.51 -16.30 5.32
CA GLY A 183 -14.80 -16.66 6.55
C GLY A 183 -14.82 -15.58 7.61
N LYS A 184 -14.54 -15.98 8.86
CA LYS A 184 -14.24 -15.09 9.98
C LYS A 184 -12.79 -15.28 10.41
N VAL A 185 -12.08 -14.17 10.60
CA VAL A 185 -10.67 -14.16 11.02
C VAL A 185 -10.41 -13.05 12.03
N PRO A 186 -9.38 -13.17 12.90
CA PRO A 186 -8.93 -12.05 13.72
C PRO A 186 -8.51 -10.85 12.85
N VAL A 187 -8.78 -9.62 13.31
CA VAL A 187 -8.38 -8.40 12.59
C VAL A 187 -6.86 -8.36 12.32
N THR A 188 -6.05 -8.92 13.21
CA THR A 188 -4.59 -9.01 13.06
C THR A 188 -4.13 -9.90 11.89
N GLU A 189 -4.98 -10.80 11.42
CA GLU A 189 -4.67 -11.74 10.33
C GLU A 189 -5.40 -11.40 9.03
N LEU A 190 -6.21 -10.34 9.05
CA LEU A 190 -7.10 -9.97 7.96
C LEU A 190 -6.34 -9.67 6.66
N GLU A 191 -5.28 -8.86 6.71
CA GLU A 191 -4.51 -8.50 5.50
C GLU A 191 -3.91 -9.74 4.82
N SER A 192 -3.36 -10.66 5.62
CA SER A 192 -2.79 -11.91 5.11
C SER A 192 -3.87 -12.83 4.51
N THR A 193 -5.02 -12.94 5.18
CA THR A 193 -6.14 -13.78 4.71
C THR A 193 -6.74 -13.24 3.41
N VAL A 194 -6.99 -11.94 3.33
CA VAL A 194 -7.52 -11.26 2.14
C VAL A 194 -6.58 -11.43 0.95
N LYS A 195 -5.27 -11.47 1.20
CA LYS A 195 -4.28 -11.71 0.13
C LYS A 195 -4.35 -13.14 -0.45
N THR A 196 -4.78 -14.13 0.32
CA THR A 196 -4.90 -15.52 -0.16
C THR A 196 -6.28 -15.87 -0.71
N LEU A 197 -7.33 -15.18 -0.27
CA LEU A 197 -8.69 -15.49 -0.68
C LEU A 197 -8.97 -15.12 -2.14
N ASP A 198 -9.87 -15.91 -2.74
CA ASP A 198 -10.37 -15.69 -4.09
C ASP A 198 -11.63 -14.82 -4.04
N ASN A 199 -11.60 -13.73 -4.82
CA ASN A 199 -12.72 -12.82 -5.07
C ASN A 199 -13.50 -12.33 -3.82
N PRO A 200 -12.83 -11.83 -2.76
CA PRO A 200 -13.55 -11.19 -1.66
C PRO A 200 -14.26 -9.93 -2.14
N HIS A 201 -15.55 -9.78 -1.83
CA HIS A 201 -16.36 -8.66 -2.30
C HIS A 201 -16.51 -7.57 -1.25
N ALA A 202 -16.74 -7.96 0.00
CA ALA A 202 -16.88 -7.05 1.13
C ALA A 202 -16.15 -7.56 2.37
N ILE A 203 -15.63 -6.64 3.19
CA ILE A 203 -15.00 -6.96 4.48
C ILE A 203 -15.67 -6.09 5.55
N VAL A 204 -16.13 -6.75 6.61
CA VAL A 204 -16.70 -6.11 7.80
C VAL A 204 -15.83 -6.44 9.00
N LEU A 205 -15.37 -5.46 9.76
CA LEU A 205 -14.45 -5.69 10.87
C LEU A 205 -14.79 -4.89 12.13
N ASP A 206 -14.52 -5.52 13.28
CA ASP A 206 -14.47 -4.85 14.58
C ASP A 206 -13.13 -4.13 14.75
N GLY A 207 -12.99 -3.03 14.03
CA GLY A 207 -11.79 -2.21 14.03
C GLY A 207 -11.87 -1.04 13.06
N LYS A 208 -10.81 -0.24 13.05
CA LYS A 208 -10.67 0.91 12.16
C LYS A 208 -10.27 0.45 10.76
N VAL A 209 -10.94 0.96 9.72
CA VAL A 209 -10.47 0.83 8.34
C VAL A 209 -9.34 1.84 8.11
N ASP A 210 -8.11 1.34 7.95
CA ASP A 210 -6.93 2.16 7.69
C ASP A 210 -6.47 2.12 6.22
N SER A 211 -5.47 2.95 5.92
CA SER A 211 -4.90 3.09 4.58
C SER A 211 -4.25 1.81 4.04
N ASN A 212 -3.67 0.97 4.91
CA ASN A 212 -2.97 -0.26 4.54
C ASN A 212 -3.95 -1.38 4.20
N LEU A 213 -4.98 -1.56 5.02
CA LEU A 213 -6.06 -2.49 4.75
C LEU A 213 -6.77 -2.13 3.45
N ASN A 214 -7.06 -0.84 3.23
CA ASN A 214 -7.66 -0.38 1.97
C ASN A 214 -6.76 -0.69 0.75
N TYR A 215 -5.43 -0.55 0.87
CA TYR A 215 -4.52 -0.90 -0.21
C TYR A 215 -4.59 -2.40 -0.56
N VAL A 216 -4.50 -3.28 0.43
CA VAL A 216 -4.56 -4.75 0.22
C VAL A 216 -5.93 -5.15 -0.35
N ALA A 217 -7.01 -4.63 0.22
CA ALA A 217 -8.37 -4.90 -0.21
C ALA A 217 -8.62 -4.43 -1.66
N LYS A 218 -8.18 -3.21 -2.01
CA LYS A 218 -8.29 -2.69 -3.38
C LYS A 218 -7.55 -3.55 -4.39
N LYS A 219 -6.31 -3.97 -4.07
CA LYS A 219 -5.49 -4.83 -4.94
C LYS A 219 -6.16 -6.18 -5.20
N LYS A 220 -6.98 -6.65 -4.26
CA LYS A 220 -7.76 -7.89 -4.37
C LYS A 220 -9.15 -7.73 -4.99
N GLY A 221 -9.58 -6.51 -5.29
CA GLY A 221 -10.87 -6.24 -5.93
C GLY A 221 -12.05 -6.09 -4.96
N VAL A 222 -11.79 -5.93 -3.66
CA VAL A 222 -12.84 -5.68 -2.66
C VAL A 222 -13.55 -4.35 -2.98
N LYS A 223 -14.89 -4.38 -2.96
CA LYS A 223 -15.72 -3.20 -3.27
C LYS A 223 -16.18 -2.45 -2.03
N TYR A 224 -16.31 -3.13 -0.90
CA TYR A 224 -16.83 -2.57 0.34
C TYR A 224 -15.94 -2.89 1.54
N LEU A 225 -15.58 -1.86 2.30
CA LEU A 225 -14.88 -1.99 3.58
C LEU A 225 -15.74 -1.34 4.66
N VAL A 226 -16.01 -2.08 5.72
CA VAL A 226 -16.90 -1.64 6.79
C VAL A 226 -16.20 -1.84 8.13
N GLY A 227 -15.93 -0.76 8.84
CA GLY A 227 -15.31 -0.79 10.17
C GLY A 227 -16.21 -0.24 11.26
N THR A 228 -15.77 -0.38 12.50
CA THR A 228 -16.33 0.40 13.61
C THR A 228 -15.95 1.88 13.50
N ASP A 229 -14.77 2.15 12.94
CA ASP A 229 -14.23 3.47 12.63
C ASP A 229 -13.54 3.45 11.25
N LYS A 230 -13.25 4.62 10.67
CA LYS A 230 -12.58 4.72 9.36
C LYS A 230 -11.63 5.92 9.28
N GLU A 231 -10.57 5.76 8.49
CA GLU A 231 -9.77 6.90 8.02
C GLU A 231 -10.41 7.58 6.82
N GLU A 232 -10.16 8.88 6.66
CA GLU A 232 -10.52 9.61 5.44
C GLU A 232 -9.55 9.24 4.32
N ILE A 233 -9.92 8.22 3.55
CA ILE A 233 -9.11 7.69 2.46
C ILE A 233 -9.79 7.98 1.12
N ARG A 234 -9.10 8.67 0.23
CA ARG A 234 -9.56 8.85 -1.15
C ARG A 234 -9.30 7.58 -1.94
N THR A 235 -10.33 6.77 -2.12
CA THR A 235 -10.26 5.47 -2.79
C THR A 235 -11.48 5.21 -3.66
N SER A 236 -11.40 4.16 -4.47
CA SER A 236 -12.52 3.62 -5.26
C SER A 236 -13.27 2.50 -4.55
N VAL A 237 -12.76 2.06 -3.40
CA VAL A 237 -13.46 1.15 -2.50
C VAL A 237 -14.47 1.97 -1.70
N CYS A 238 -15.69 1.46 -1.52
CA CYS A 238 -16.66 2.11 -0.67
C CYS A 238 -16.36 1.80 0.80
N ILE A 239 -15.83 2.79 1.52
CA ILE A 239 -15.51 2.69 2.94
C ILE A 239 -16.68 3.25 3.76
N MET A 240 -17.15 2.45 4.72
CA MET A 240 -18.22 2.82 5.65
C MET A 240 -17.81 2.57 7.10
N ASP A 241 -18.34 3.37 8.01
CA ASP A 241 -18.29 3.15 9.44
C ASP A 241 -19.69 2.92 10.03
N LYS A 242 -19.77 2.79 11.36
CA LYS A 242 -21.04 2.64 12.07
C LYS A 242 -22.02 3.80 11.82
N ASN A 243 -21.53 5.02 11.62
CA ASN A 243 -22.37 6.20 11.39
C ASN A 243 -23.00 6.18 9.98
N ASP A 244 -22.27 5.71 8.97
CA ASP A 244 -22.74 5.63 7.58
C ASP A 244 -23.82 4.57 7.35
N LEU A 245 -23.88 3.57 8.22
CA LEU A 245 -24.86 2.47 8.18
C LEU A 245 -26.19 2.82 8.84
N GLY A 246 -26.30 3.99 9.48
CA GLY A 246 -27.53 4.50 10.11
C GLY A 246 -27.77 3.99 11.53
N LYS A 247 -28.56 4.75 12.31
CA LYS A 247 -29.01 4.38 13.66
C LYS A 247 -29.79 3.08 13.68
#